data_AF-A0A3P3F4E3-F1
#
_entry.id   AF-A0A3P3F4E3-F1
#
_cell.length_a   1.000
_cell.length_b   1.000
_cell.length_c   1.000
_cell.angle_alpha   90.00
_cell.angle_beta   90.00
_cell.angle_gamma   90.00
#
_symmetry.space_group_name_H-M   'P 1'
#
loop_
_entity.id
_entity.type
_entity.pdbx_description
1 polymer ?
#
loop_
_entity_poly.entity_id
_entity_poly.type
_entity_poly.pdbx_seq_one_letter_code
_entity_poly.pdbx_strand_id
1 'polypeptide(L)' 'MVQIVRLDSRQEASLQAIAERFIAEHKGDAVKALKEMIVLNGHLQERLDAQRKAARR' A
#
# COMPACT_ATOMS: atom_id res chain seq x y z
N MET A 1 -2.89 -16.62 6.45
CA MET A 1 -1.42 -16.76 6.33
C MET A 1 -0.86 -15.37 6.04
N VAL A 2 -0.05 -14.80 6.92
CA VAL A 2 0.54 -13.47 6.72
C VAL A 2 1.85 -13.65 5.96
N GLN A 3 1.89 -13.22 4.70
CA GLN A 3 3.11 -13.24 3.90
C GLN A 3 3.84 -11.92 4.12
N ILE A 4 4.85 -11.93 5.00
CA ILE A 4 5.73 -10.78 5.20
C ILE A 4 6.76 -10.78 4.07
N VAL A 5 6.70 -9.77 3.21
CA VAL A 5 7.68 -9.59 2.13
C VAL A 5 8.94 -8.97 2.74
N ARG A 6 10.08 -9.64 2.59
CA ARG A 6 11.40 -9.05 2.87
C ARG A 6 11.88 -8.32 1.63
N LEU A 7 12.39 -7.11 1.82
CA LEU A 7 12.95 -6.28 0.77
C LEU A 7 14.48 -6.29 0.90
N ASP A 8 15.16 -6.27 -0.24
CA ASP A 8 16.58 -5.92 -0.27
C ASP A 8 16.77 -4.39 -0.17
N SER A 9 18.01 -3.94 0.07
CA SER A 9 18.30 -2.51 0.26
C SER A 9 17.90 -1.62 -0.93
N ARG A 10 17.91 -2.15 -2.15
CA ARG A 10 17.51 -1.40 -3.35
C ARG A 10 15.99 -1.25 -3.41
N GLN A 11 15.28 -2.32 -3.07
CA GLN A 11 13.81 -2.31 -2.96
C GLN A 11 13.36 -1.40 -1.81
N GLU A 12 14.03 -1.42 -0.66
CA GLU A 12 13.77 -0.51 0.45
C GLU A 12 13.96 0.95 0.04
N ALA A 13 15.07 1.29 -0.61
CA ALA A 13 15.31 2.66 -1.10
C ALA A 13 14.25 3.11 -2.12
N SER A 14 13.80 2.21 -2.98
CA SER A 14 12.74 2.49 -3.96
C SER A 14 11.40 2.73 -3.27
N LEU A 15 11.05 1.90 -2.27
CA LEU A 15 9.84 2.07 -1.47
C LEU A 15 9.87 3.37 -0.67
N GLN A 16 11.02 3.70 -0.08
CA GLN A 16 11.24 4.94 0.66
C GLN A 16 10.98 6.18 -0.23
N ALA A 17 11.53 6.21 -1.44
CA ALA A 17 11.32 7.32 -2.37
C ALA A 17 9.85 7.50 -2.78
N ILE A 18 9.09 6.40 -2.89
CA ILE A 18 7.64 6.45 -3.15
C ILE A 18 6.90 6.98 -1.92
N ALA A 19 7.25 6.50 -0.72
CA ALA A 19 6.64 6.94 0.53
C ALA A 19 6.83 8.45 0.76
N GLU A 20 8.04 8.96 0.50
CA GLU A 20 8.35 10.40 0.62
C GLU A 20 7.51 11.26 -0.34
N ARG A 21 7.35 10.81 -1.59
CA ARG A 21 6.48 11.51 -2.57
C ARG A 21 5.03 11.53 -2.12
N PHE A 22 4.53 10.39 -1.63
CA PHE A 22 3.16 10.29 -1.13
C PHE A 22 2.94 11.20 0.08
N ILE A 23 3.87 11.23 1.03
CA ILE A 23 3.81 12.15 2.18
C ILE A 23 3.82 13.62 1.73
N ALA A 24 4.57 13.96 0.67
CA ALA A 24 4.59 15.31 0.11
C ALA A 24 3.21 15.73 -0.45
N GLU A 25 2.45 14.80 -1.07
CA GLU A 25 1.06 15.06 -1.51
C GLU A 25 0.14 15.40 -0.32
N HIS A 26 0.46 14.88 0.87
CA HIS A 26 -0.22 15.20 2.13
C HIS A 26 0.41 16.37 2.89
N LYS A 27 1.15 17.26 2.20
CA LYS A 27 1.79 18.46 2.77
C LYS A 27 2.77 18.14 3.90
N GLY A 28 3.39 16.96 3.87
CA GLY A 28 4.31 16.51 4.91
C GLY A 28 3.66 15.85 6.12
N ASP A 29 2.32 15.75 6.18
CA ASP A 29 1.63 15.06 7.28
C ASP A 29 1.68 13.54 7.09
N ALA A 30 2.74 12.93 7.63
CA ALA A 30 2.97 11.48 7.55
C ALA A 30 1.86 10.65 8.21
N VAL A 31 1.24 11.15 9.29
CA VAL A 31 0.17 10.42 9.99
C VAL A 31 -1.10 10.40 9.14
N LYS A 32 -1.44 11.53 8.51
CA LYS A 32 -2.55 11.60 7.57
C LYS A 32 -2.32 10.71 6.35
N ALA A 33 -1.12 10.77 5.75
CA ALA A 33 -0.74 9.92 4.63
C ALA A 33 -0.88 8.43 4.98
N LEU A 34 -0.35 8.01 6.13
CA LEU A 34 -0.44 6.63 6.58
C LEU A 34 -1.89 6.15 6.75
N LYS A 35 -2.76 6.98 7.35
CA LYS A 35 -4.18 6.65 7.52
C LYS A 35 -4.87 6.43 6.17
N GLU A 36 -4.61 7.29 5.21
CA GLU A 36 -5.20 7.19 3.87
C GLU A 36 -4.70 5.94 3.13
N MET A 37 -3.39 5.66 3.19
CA MET A 37 -2.82 4.43 2.61
C MET A 37 -3.45 3.16 3.20
N ILE A 38 -3.69 3.11 4.51
CA ILE A 38 -4.33 1.96 5.15
C ILE A 38 -5.76 1.75 4.62
N VAL A 39 -6.55 2.82 4.53
CA VAL A 39 -7.92 2.77 4.00
C VAL A 39 -7.93 2.34 2.54
N LEU A 40 -7.06 2.94 1.72
CA LEU A 40 -6.92 2.57 0.29
C LEU A 40 -6.54 1.10 0.13
N ASN A 41 -5.57 0.62 0.91
CA ASN A 41 -5.18 -0.79 0.88
C ASN A 41 -6.34 -1.72 1.26
N GLY A 42 -7.18 -1.34 2.22
CA GLY A 42 -8.40 -2.09 2.57
C GLY A 42 -9.35 -2.22 1.38
N HIS A 43 -9.69 -1.09 0.74
CA HIS A 43 -10.58 -1.11 -0.43
C HIS A 43 -10.00 -1.86 -1.63
N LEU A 44 -8.69 -1.78 -1.85
CA LEU A 44 -8.03 -2.56 -2.89
C LEU A 44 -8.12 -4.07 -2.61
N GLN A 45 -7.95 -4.49 -1.35
CA GLN A 45 -8.14 -5.89 -0.98
C GLN A 45 -9.58 -6.37 -1.21
N GLU A 46 -10.58 -5.56 -0.83
CA GLU A 46 -11.99 -5.86 -1.09
C GLU A 46 -12.27 -6.06 -2.59
N ARG A 47 -11.72 -5.18 -3.43
CA ARG A 47 -11.85 -5.27 -4.90
C ARG A 47 -11.14 -6.49 -5.47
N LEU A 48 -9.93 -6.80 -5.00
CA LEU A 48 -9.20 -8.00 -5.40
C LEU A 48 -9.96 -9.27 -5.02
N ASP A 49 -10.55 -9.31 -3.82
CA ASP A 49 -11.33 -10.46 -3.36
C ASP A 49 -12.62 -10.62 -4.14
N ALA A 50 -13.30 -9.52 -4.50
CA ALA A 50 -14.45 -9.56 -5.39
C ALA A 50 -14.09 -10.13 -6.77
N GLN A 51 -12.99 -9.69 -7.37
CA GLN A 51 -12.51 -10.20 -8.65
C GLN A 51 -12.12 -11.68 -8.58
N ARG A 52 -11.42 -12.11 -7.52
CA ARG A 52 -11.07 -13.52 -7.29
C ARG A 52 -12.30 -14.40 -7.14
N LYS A 53 -13.38 -13.91 -6.51
CA LYS A 53 -14.66 -14.61 -6.42
C LYS A 53 -15.35 -14.71 -7.78
N ALA A 54 -15.32 -13.64 -8.58
CA ALA A 54 -15.87 -13.64 -9.93
C ALA A 54 -15.13 -14.61 -10.86
N ALA A 55 -13.78 -14.64 -10.82
CA ALA A 55 -12.96 -15.51 -11.66
C ALA A 55 -13.06 -17.01 -11.32
N ARG A 56 -13.69 -17.36 -10.19
CA ARG A 56 -13.91 -18.74 -9.74
C ARG A 56 -15.32 -19.27 -10.04
N ARG A 57 -16.19 -18.42 -10.58
CA ARG A 57 -17.54 -18.78 -11.05
C ARG A 57 -17.50 -18.99 -12.56
#